data_AF-A0A371XE59-F1
#
_entry.id   AF-A0A371XE59-F1
#
_cell.length_a   1.000
_cell.length_b   1.000
_cell.length_c   1.000
_cell.angle_alpha   90.00
_cell.angle_beta   90.00
_cell.angle_gamma   90.00
#
_symmetry.space_group_name_H-M   'P 1'
#
loop_
_entity.id
_entity.type
_entity.pdbx_description
1 polymer ?
#
loop_
_entity_poly.entity_id
_entity_poly.type
_entity_poly.pdbx_seq_one_letter_code
_entity_poly.pdbx_strand_id
1 'polypeptide(L)'
;MLDGWQQPVRTEITELEGQNDDLTRFVTMFQANELSRATLNLTLAALSADMRLRYVGDQLYRSQSASMGSLRRAAAILHPSRWNDTMKPYEDAVHAGYDTPEAVSKLQDFENDLVAEALSRVTNNQARINALSALNDHYERWRSFLKETFLYMAVALSIFLFFFELRKKDA
;
A
#
# COMPACT_ATOMS: atom_id res chain seq x y z
N MET A 1 13.54 -1.60 -27.63
CA MET A 1 12.18 -2.19 -27.63
C MET A 1 11.85 -2.89 -26.31
N LEU A 2 12.65 -3.84 -25.80
CA LEU A 2 12.39 -4.52 -24.51
C LEU A 2 12.30 -3.59 -23.28
N ASP A 3 13.14 -2.56 -23.19
CA ASP A 3 13.09 -1.61 -22.06
C ASP A 3 11.74 -0.87 -21.95
N GLY A 4 11.04 -0.66 -23.09
CA GLY A 4 9.74 0.02 -23.11
C GLY A 4 8.58 -0.82 -22.56
N TRP A 5 8.73 -2.15 -22.47
CA TRP A 5 7.73 -3.06 -21.90
C TRP A 5 7.95 -3.31 -20.40
N GLN A 6 9.21 -3.20 -19.92
CA GLN A 6 9.54 -3.36 -18.50
C GLN A 6 9.20 -2.13 -17.67
N GLN A 7 9.35 -0.94 -18.25
CA GLN A 7 9.13 0.32 -17.56
C GLN A 7 7.73 0.47 -16.95
N PRO A 8 6.61 0.19 -17.65
CA PRO A 8 5.28 0.28 -17.04
C PRO A 8 5.08 -0.72 -15.90
N VAL A 9 5.61 -1.95 -16.02
CA VAL A 9 5.51 -2.99 -14.98
C VAL A 9 6.24 -2.56 -13.71
N ARG A 10 7.46 -2.03 -13.85
CA ARG A 10 8.24 -1.53 -12.71
C ARG A 10 7.58 -0.33 -12.06
N THR A 11 7.04 0.60 -12.84
CA THR A 11 6.29 1.74 -12.31
C THR A 11 5.08 1.30 -11.50
N GLU A 12 4.31 0.32 -12.00
CA GLU A 12 3.15 -0.22 -11.29
C GLU A 12 3.54 -0.93 -9.99
N ILE A 13 4.62 -1.72 -10.00
CA ILE A 13 5.16 -2.34 -8.77
C ILE A 13 5.48 -1.27 -7.72
N THR A 14 6.24 -0.23 -8.10
CA THR A 14 6.62 0.84 -7.17
C THR A 14 5.41 1.62 -6.64
N GLU A 15 4.38 1.84 -7.47
CA GLU A 15 3.15 2.48 -7.03
C GLU A 15 2.40 1.62 -6.00
N LEU A 16 2.26 0.32 -6.27
CA LEU A 16 1.59 -0.62 -5.35
C LEU A 16 2.36 -0.78 -4.03
N GLU A 17 3.70 -0.78 -4.07
CA GLU A 17 4.57 -0.79 -2.89
C GLU A 17 4.35 0.47 -2.05
N GLY A 18 4.34 1.66 -2.67
CA GLY A 18 4.05 2.91 -1.97
C GLY A 18 2.68 2.93 -1.29
N GLN A 19 1.64 2.44 -1.98
CA GLN A 19 0.30 2.29 -1.41
C GLN A 19 0.29 1.30 -0.23
N ASN A 20 1.01 0.18 -0.34
CA ASN A 20 1.10 -0.81 0.73
C ASN A 20 1.80 -0.26 1.98
N ASP A 21 2.88 0.49 1.80
CA ASP A 21 3.61 1.13 2.89
C ASP A 21 2.71 2.12 3.65
N ASP A 22 1.96 2.95 2.91
CA ASP A 22 1.07 3.94 3.51
C ASP A 22 -0.11 3.26 4.25
N LEU A 23 -0.72 2.23 3.67
CA LEU A 23 -1.79 1.46 4.31
C LEU A 23 -1.29 0.69 5.55
N THR A 24 -0.10 0.10 5.47
CA THR A 24 0.51 -0.62 6.61
C THR A 24 0.84 0.35 7.74
N ARG A 25 1.37 1.53 7.42
CA ARG A 25 1.62 2.58 8.40
C ARG A 25 0.32 3.05 9.04
N PHE A 26 -0.75 3.22 8.26
CA PHE A 26 -2.08 3.54 8.79
C PHE A 26 -2.56 2.49 9.79
N VAL A 27 -2.56 1.20 9.42
CA VAL A 27 -3.01 0.11 10.30
C VAL A 27 -2.20 0.08 11.60
N THR A 28 -0.87 0.23 11.50
CA THR A 28 0.01 0.25 12.68
C THR A 28 -0.29 1.42 13.60
N MET A 29 -0.44 2.62 13.02
CA MET A 29 -0.82 3.81 13.79
C MET A 29 -2.18 3.64 14.44
N PHE A 30 -3.17 3.11 13.71
CA PHE A 30 -4.52 2.86 14.20
C PHE A 30 -4.52 1.89 15.39
N GLN A 31 -3.76 0.79 15.33
CA GLN A 31 -3.62 -0.16 16.43
C GLN A 31 -3.00 0.47 17.69
N ALA A 32 -1.91 1.24 17.53
CA ALA A 32 -1.28 1.95 18.64
C ALA A 32 -2.23 3.00 19.25
N ASN A 33 -3.01 3.64 18.38
CA ASN A 33 -4.05 4.57 18.72
C ASN A 33 -5.15 3.90 19.55
N GLU A 34 -5.72 2.78 19.09
CA GLU A 34 -6.77 2.05 19.82
C GLU A 34 -6.28 1.52 21.17
N LEU A 35 -5.01 1.12 21.28
CA LEU A 35 -4.41 0.77 22.57
C LEU A 35 -4.38 1.97 23.54
N SER A 36 -4.05 3.16 23.04
CA SER A 36 -4.04 4.39 23.83
C SER A 36 -5.45 4.77 24.29
N ARG A 37 -6.43 4.61 23.40
CA ARG A 37 -7.86 4.82 23.68
C ARG A 37 -8.41 3.82 24.71
N ALA A 38 -8.06 2.54 24.58
CA ALA A 38 -8.41 1.51 25.56
C ALA A 38 -7.80 1.82 26.93
N THR A 39 -6.56 2.29 26.98
CA THR A 39 -5.88 2.71 28.22
C THR A 39 -6.60 3.89 28.88
N LEU A 40 -7.03 4.89 28.10
CA LEU A 40 -7.83 6.00 28.60
C LEU A 40 -9.16 5.51 29.18
N ASN A 41 -9.87 4.64 28.46
CA ASN A 41 -11.15 4.08 28.92
C ASN A 41 -11.00 3.27 30.20
N LEU A 42 -9.94 2.45 30.33
CA LEU A 42 -9.62 1.71 31.56
C LEU A 42 -9.32 2.66 32.73
N THR A 43 -8.57 3.73 32.48
CA THR A 43 -8.24 4.73 33.50
C THR A 43 -9.49 5.46 33.99
N LEU A 44 -10.34 5.93 33.07
CA LEU A 44 -11.62 6.57 33.40
C LEU A 44 -12.56 5.61 34.13
N ALA A 45 -12.56 4.33 33.75
CA ALA A 45 -13.32 3.31 34.44
C ALA A 45 -12.82 3.09 35.88
N ALA A 46 -11.50 2.99 36.08
CA ALA A 46 -10.89 2.85 37.40
C ALA A 46 -11.18 4.06 38.31
N LEU A 47 -11.24 5.26 37.73
CA LEU A 47 -11.61 6.49 38.43
C LEU A 47 -13.11 6.62 38.68
N SER A 48 -13.93 5.63 38.32
CA SER A 48 -15.40 5.69 38.39
C SER A 48 -15.97 6.93 37.70
N ALA A 49 -15.33 7.38 36.61
CA ALA A 49 -15.75 8.54 35.86
C ALA A 49 -17.16 8.33 35.28
N ASP A 50 -17.95 9.40 35.30
CA ASP A 50 -19.27 9.48 34.66
C ASP A 50 -19.16 9.08 33.18
N MET A 51 -20.17 8.36 32.67
CA MET A 51 -20.24 7.93 31.27
C MET A 51 -20.10 9.10 30.30
N ARG A 52 -20.66 10.27 30.63
CA ARG A 52 -20.49 11.49 29.83
C ARG A 52 -19.04 11.90 29.69
N LEU A 53 -18.26 11.80 30.77
CA LEU A 53 -16.83 12.13 30.74
C LEU A 53 -16.05 11.13 29.87
N ARG A 54 -16.47 9.86 29.84
CA ARG A 54 -15.90 8.85 28.95
C ARG A 54 -16.17 9.18 27.48
N TYR A 55 -17.40 9.58 27.14
CA TYR A 55 -17.74 10.00 25.77
C TYR A 55 -17.02 11.28 25.34
N VAL A 56 -16.85 12.25 26.24
CA VAL A 56 -16.05 13.45 25.96
C VAL A 56 -14.58 13.09 25.72
N GLY A 57 -14.01 12.18 26.53
CA GLY A 57 -12.65 11.67 26.31
C GLY A 57 -12.50 10.96 24.97
N ASP A 58 -13.47 10.14 24.60
CA ASP A 58 -13.55 9.43 23.33
C ASP A 58 -13.68 10.39 22.13
N GLN A 59 -14.49 11.44 22.28
CA GLN A 59 -14.67 12.47 21.27
C GLN A 59 -13.38 13.28 21.08
N LEU A 60 -12.75 13.72 22.17
CA LEU A 60 -11.47 14.44 22.13
C LEU A 60 -10.42 13.61 21.40
N TYR A 61 -10.36 12.32 21.72
CA TYR A 61 -9.47 11.37 21.07
C TYR A 61 -9.69 11.28 19.55
N ARG A 62 -10.94 11.07 19.10
CA ARG A 62 -11.27 10.97 17.66
C ARG A 62 -11.12 12.30 16.90
N SER A 63 -11.37 13.42 17.59
CA SER A 63 -11.21 14.76 17.03
C SER A 63 -9.74 15.16 16.88
N GLN A 64 -8.81 14.41 17.49
CA GLN A 64 -7.39 14.66 17.35
C GLN A 64 -6.99 14.58 15.88
N SER A 65 -6.30 15.62 15.40
CA SER A 65 -5.87 15.75 14.00
C SER A 65 -5.08 14.53 13.50
N ALA A 66 -4.28 13.90 14.36
CA ALA A 66 -3.54 12.69 14.01
C ALA A 66 -4.46 11.50 13.69
N SER A 67 -5.48 11.26 14.53
CA SER A 67 -6.46 10.19 14.34
C SER A 67 -7.30 10.44 13.08
N MET A 68 -7.96 11.60 13.01
CA MET A 68 -8.80 11.98 11.87
C MET A 68 -8.02 12.03 10.55
N GLY A 69 -6.82 12.62 10.56
CA GLY A 69 -5.96 12.72 9.39
C GLY A 69 -5.46 11.35 8.90
N SER A 70 -5.28 10.38 9.79
CA SER A 70 -4.91 9.01 9.40
C SER A 70 -6.04 8.28 8.67
N LEU A 71 -7.28 8.41 9.16
CA LEU A 71 -8.47 7.86 8.52
C LEU A 71 -8.72 8.48 7.14
N ARG A 72 -8.59 9.81 7.03
CA ARG A 72 -8.69 10.51 5.73
C ARG A 72 -7.68 10.00 4.70
N ARG A 73 -6.42 9.79 5.10
CA ARG A 73 -5.39 9.25 4.22
C ARG A 73 -5.70 7.82 3.77
N ALA A 74 -6.14 6.96 4.70
CA ALA A 74 -6.56 5.61 4.36
C ALA A 74 -7.75 5.62 3.39
N ALA A 75 -8.77 6.43 3.66
CA ALA A 75 -9.92 6.59 2.77
C ALA A 75 -9.52 7.13 1.38
N ALA A 76 -8.55 8.04 1.30
CA ALA A 76 -8.04 8.56 0.03
C ALA A 76 -7.32 7.49 -0.81
N ILE A 77 -6.65 6.53 -0.16
CA ILE A 77 -6.00 5.41 -0.85
C ILE A 77 -7.04 4.34 -1.25
N LEU A 78 -8.00 4.06 -0.38
CA LEU A 78 -9.00 3.00 -0.60
C LEU A 78 -10.10 3.41 -1.58
N HIS A 79 -10.56 4.66 -1.47
CA HIS A 79 -11.68 5.25 -2.21
C HIS A 79 -11.29 6.57 -2.91
N PRO A 80 -10.28 6.61 -3.78
CA PRO A 80 -9.67 7.85 -4.27
C PRO A 80 -10.63 8.85 -4.92
N SER A 81 -11.68 8.37 -5.59
CA SER A 81 -12.69 9.23 -6.25
C SER A 81 -13.77 9.78 -5.33
N ARG A 82 -13.96 9.18 -4.14
CA ARG A 82 -15.10 9.47 -3.25
C ARG A 82 -14.73 9.54 -1.77
N TRP A 83 -13.44 9.63 -1.45
CA TRP A 83 -12.94 9.56 -0.07
C TRP A 83 -13.58 10.59 0.85
N ASN A 84 -13.85 11.80 0.32
CA ASN A 84 -14.49 12.87 1.07
C ASN A 84 -15.93 12.49 1.45
N ASP A 85 -16.69 11.95 0.49
CA ASP A 85 -18.07 11.47 0.73
C ASP A 85 -18.09 10.27 1.68
N THR A 86 -17.10 9.37 1.60
CA THR A 86 -16.94 8.25 2.53
C THR A 86 -16.67 8.73 3.97
N MET A 87 -15.82 9.73 4.14
CA MET A 87 -15.42 10.24 5.46
C MET A 87 -16.44 11.18 6.08
N LYS A 88 -17.22 11.92 5.27
CA LYS A 88 -18.11 12.98 5.73
C LYS A 88 -19.07 12.56 6.86
N PRO A 89 -19.77 11.41 6.79
CA PRO A 89 -20.67 10.98 7.88
C PRO A 89 -19.92 10.75 9.20
N TYR A 90 -18.71 10.19 9.14
CA TYR A 90 -17.86 9.96 10.31
C TYR A 90 -17.38 11.29 10.91
N GLU A 91 -16.91 12.21 10.06
CA GLU A 91 -16.44 13.54 10.48
C GLU A 91 -17.56 14.35 11.12
N ASP A 92 -18.72 14.39 10.48
CA ASP A 92 -19.89 15.12 10.97
C ASP A 92 -20.34 14.56 12.34
N ALA A 93 -20.32 13.24 12.54
CA ALA A 93 -20.65 12.60 13.81
C ALA A 93 -19.63 12.92 14.92
N VAL A 94 -18.33 12.93 14.62
CA VAL A 94 -17.29 13.30 15.59
C VAL A 94 -17.39 14.79 15.98
N HIS A 95 -17.67 15.66 15.01
CA HIS A 95 -17.82 17.10 15.23
C HIS A 95 -19.10 17.47 15.99
N ALA A 96 -20.22 16.82 15.68
CA ALA A 96 -21.48 17.00 16.40
C ALA A 96 -21.40 16.53 17.86
N GLY A 97 -20.51 15.57 18.14
CA GLY A 97 -20.42 14.91 19.43
C GLY A 97 -21.50 13.85 19.61
N TYR A 98 -21.30 13.00 20.62
CA TYR A 98 -22.16 11.87 20.90
C TYR A 98 -22.14 11.53 22.38
N ASP A 99 -23.25 11.03 22.89
CA ASP A 99 -23.46 10.68 24.30
C ASP A 99 -24.16 9.32 24.46
N THR A 100 -24.23 8.54 23.38
CA THR A 100 -24.89 7.23 23.35
C THR A 100 -23.92 6.11 22.97
N PRO A 101 -24.06 4.90 23.55
CA PRO A 101 -23.28 3.73 23.13
C PRO A 101 -23.43 3.40 21.65
N GLU A 102 -24.63 3.58 21.08
CA GLU A 102 -24.94 3.25 19.69
C GLU A 102 -24.15 4.14 18.71
N ALA A 103 -23.98 5.42 19.03
CA ALA A 103 -23.16 6.32 18.24
C ALA A 103 -21.68 5.92 18.27
N VAL A 104 -21.16 5.53 19.44
CA VAL A 104 -19.78 5.04 19.58
C VAL A 104 -19.57 3.77 18.76
N SER A 105 -20.51 2.82 18.81
CA SER A 105 -20.46 1.58 18.03
C SER A 105 -20.38 1.87 16.54
N LYS A 106 -21.24 2.75 16.01
CA LYS A 106 -21.22 3.11 14.58
C LYS A 106 -19.90 3.71 14.14
N LEU A 107 -19.28 4.55 14.98
CA LEU A 107 -17.96 5.11 14.68
C LEU A 107 -16.88 4.02 14.70
N GLN A 108 -16.95 3.07 15.64
CA GLN A 108 -16.04 1.92 15.69
C GLN A 108 -16.20 0.99 14.50
N ASP A 109 -17.44 0.73 14.08
CA ASP A 109 -17.72 -0.11 12.91
C ASP A 109 -17.11 0.50 11.65
N PHE A 110 -17.28 1.82 11.45
CA PHE A 110 -16.63 2.53 10.35
C PHE A 110 -15.09 2.45 10.42
N GLU A 111 -14.51 2.69 11.59
CA GLU A 111 -13.06 2.60 11.82
C GLU A 111 -12.54 1.19 11.48
N ASN A 112 -13.23 0.15 11.97
CA ASN A 112 -12.87 -1.25 11.76
C ASN A 112 -13.03 -1.69 10.29
N ASP A 113 -14.10 -1.26 9.62
CA ASP A 113 -14.34 -1.55 8.21
C ASP A 113 -13.21 -0.96 7.35
N LEU A 114 -12.77 0.27 7.63
CA LEU A 114 -11.68 0.91 6.90
C LEU A 114 -10.34 0.17 7.12
N VAL A 115 -10.09 -0.32 8.33
CA VAL A 115 -8.90 -1.14 8.65
C VAL A 115 -8.96 -2.50 7.95
N ALA A 116 -10.12 -3.16 7.97
CA ALA A 116 -10.32 -4.45 7.30
C ALA A 116 -10.12 -4.32 5.78
N GLU A 117 -10.66 -3.24 5.19
CA GLU A 117 -10.47 -2.94 3.77
C GLU A 117 -9.00 -2.62 3.46
N ALA A 118 -8.30 -1.87 4.32
CA ALA A 118 -6.87 -1.61 4.18
C ALA A 118 -6.04 -2.90 4.16
N LEU A 119 -6.28 -3.82 5.10
CA LEU A 119 -5.60 -5.12 5.15
C LEU A 119 -5.89 -5.99 3.92
N SER A 120 -7.15 -5.98 3.46
CA SER A 120 -7.54 -6.67 2.23
C SER A 120 -6.84 -6.08 1.00
N ARG A 121 -6.78 -4.75 0.88
CA ARG A 121 -6.08 -4.05 -0.21
C ARG A 121 -4.58 -4.38 -0.19
N VAL A 122 -3.92 -4.34 0.96
CA VAL A 122 -2.50 -4.71 1.09
C VAL A 122 -2.26 -6.13 0.60
N THR A 123 -3.11 -7.08 0.98
CA THR A 123 -3.00 -8.48 0.55
C THR A 123 -3.16 -8.63 -0.96
N ASN A 124 -4.16 -7.95 -1.55
CA ASN A 124 -4.40 -7.99 -2.99
C ASN A 124 -3.27 -7.32 -3.79
N ASN A 125 -2.78 -6.18 -3.31
CA ASN A 125 -1.64 -5.49 -3.90
C ASN A 125 -0.39 -6.36 -3.85
N GLN A 126 -0.13 -7.04 -2.73
CA GLN A 126 1.01 -7.96 -2.61
C GLN A 126 0.92 -9.13 -3.59
N ALA A 127 -0.27 -9.70 -3.77
CA ALA A 127 -0.47 -10.74 -4.78
C ALA A 127 -0.19 -10.24 -6.20
N ARG A 128 -0.58 -9.00 -6.51
CA ARG A 128 -0.32 -8.36 -7.80
C ARG A 128 1.16 -8.03 -8.00
N ILE A 129 1.84 -7.50 -6.98
CA ILE A 129 3.29 -7.27 -6.98
C ILE A 129 4.02 -8.58 -7.29
N ASN A 130 3.67 -9.69 -6.62
CA ASN A 130 4.30 -10.98 -6.85
C ASN A 130 4.14 -11.45 -8.31
N ALA A 131 2.97 -11.25 -8.91
CA ALA A 131 2.72 -11.60 -10.31
C ALA A 131 3.50 -10.70 -11.28
N LEU A 132 3.55 -9.38 -11.03
CA LEU A 132 4.28 -8.42 -11.85
C LEU A 132 5.80 -8.63 -11.75
N SER A 133 6.31 -8.95 -10.56
CA SER A 133 7.73 -9.28 -10.36
C SER A 133 8.13 -10.54 -11.14
N ALA A 134 7.31 -11.59 -11.11
CA ALA A 134 7.56 -12.80 -11.90
C ALA A 134 7.60 -12.53 -13.42
N LEU A 135 6.75 -11.61 -13.89
CA LEU A 135 6.71 -11.15 -15.27
C LEU A 135 7.94 -10.30 -15.62
N ASN A 136 8.37 -9.41 -14.72
CA ASN A 136 9.61 -8.64 -14.89
C ASN A 136 10.84 -9.58 -14.95
N ASP A 137 10.93 -10.59 -14.08
CA ASP A 137 12.00 -11.58 -14.07
C ASP A 137 12.04 -12.41 -15.37
N HIS A 138 10.88 -12.67 -15.96
CA HIS A 138 10.81 -13.32 -17.27
C HIS A 138 11.42 -12.45 -18.37
N TYR A 139 11.09 -11.15 -18.39
CA TYR A 139 11.70 -10.20 -19.34
C TYR A 139 13.21 -10.06 -19.16
N GLU A 140 13.70 -10.04 -17.92
CA GLU A 140 15.13 -9.96 -17.64
C GLU A 140 15.87 -11.20 -18.13
N ARG A 141 15.32 -12.40 -17.89
CA ARG A 141 15.88 -13.66 -18.43
C ARG A 141 15.90 -13.66 -19.95
N TRP A 142 14.83 -13.21 -20.60
CA TRP A 142 14.74 -13.16 -22.05
C TRP A 142 15.76 -12.18 -22.65
N ARG A 143 15.95 -11.03 -22.00
CA ARG A 143 16.98 -10.05 -22.37
C ARG A 143 18.39 -10.64 -22.24
N SER A 144 18.68 -11.35 -21.15
CA SER A 144 19.98 -12.00 -20.96
C SER A 144 20.25 -13.07 -22.02
N PHE A 145 19.25 -13.92 -22.30
CA PHE A 145 19.33 -14.92 -23.37
C PHE A 145 19.65 -14.30 -24.73
N LEU A 146 18.97 -13.21 -25.10
CA LEU A 146 19.27 -12.50 -26.34
C LEU A 146 20.69 -11.96 -26.37
N LYS A 147 21.14 -11.30 -25.28
CA LYS A 147 22.50 -10.75 -25.19
C LYS A 147 23.57 -11.84 -25.36
N GLU A 148 23.40 -12.96 -24.66
CA GLU A 148 24.31 -14.10 -24.77
C GLU A 148 24.30 -14.67 -26.20
N THR A 149 23.12 -14.87 -26.79
CA THR A 149 22.99 -15.39 -28.15
C THR A 149 23.66 -14.48 -29.18
N PHE A 150 23.46 -13.17 -29.09
CA PHE A 150 24.14 -12.20 -29.97
C PHE A 150 25.66 -12.21 -29.78
N LEU A 151 26.13 -12.33 -28.54
CA LEU A 151 27.55 -12.43 -28.25
C LEU A 151 28.16 -13.70 -28.87
N TYR A 152 27.51 -14.85 -28.68
CA TYR A 152 27.92 -16.11 -29.31
C TYR A 152 27.94 -16.02 -30.83
N MET A 153 26.90 -15.43 -31.44
CA MET A 153 26.86 -15.19 -32.88
C MET A 153 27.99 -14.29 -33.35
N ALA A 154 28.28 -13.19 -32.64
CA ALA A 154 29.37 -12.27 -33.00
C ALA A 154 30.74 -12.95 -32.94
N VAL A 155 30.98 -13.79 -31.93
CA VAL A 155 32.22 -14.58 -31.82
C VAL A 155 32.31 -15.59 -32.97
N ALA A 156 31.25 -16.35 -33.24
CA ALA A 156 31.23 -17.32 -34.33
C ALA A 156 31.45 -16.67 -35.69
N LEU A 157 30.84 -15.50 -35.93
CA LEU A 157 31.02 -14.73 -37.16
C LEU A 157 32.45 -14.21 -37.30
N SER A 158 33.05 -13.74 -36.21
CA SER A 158 34.45 -13.29 -36.17
C SER A 158 35.42 -14.42 -36.53
N ILE A 159 35.19 -15.63 -35.98
CA ILE A 159 35.99 -16.82 -36.30
C ILE A 159 35.83 -17.18 -37.78
N PHE A 160 34.59 -17.22 -38.27
CA PHE A 160 34.31 -17.54 -39.67
C PHE A 160 34.99 -16.56 -40.64
N LEU A 161 34.88 -15.25 -40.37
CA LEU A 161 35.53 -14.20 -41.15
C LEU A 161 37.05 -14.32 -41.11
N PHE A 162 37.64 -14.62 -39.96
CA PHE A 162 39.08 -14.83 -39.82
C PHE A 162 39.59 -16.00 -40.68
N PHE A 163 38.89 -17.15 -40.65
CA PHE A 163 39.23 -18.29 -41.50
C PHE A 163 39.01 -18.01 -42.98
N PHE A 164 37.98 -17.23 -43.33
CA PHE A 164 37.72 -16.82 -44.70
C PHE A 164 38.84 -15.92 -45.24
N GLU A 165 39.29 -14.95 -44.44
CA GLU A 165 40.39 -14.04 -44.77
C GLU A 165 41.73 -14.79 -44.92
N LEU A 166 42.01 -15.77 -44.04
CA LEU A 166 43.15 -16.67 -44.15
C LEU A 166 43.13 -17.43 -45.48
N ARG A 167 42.01 -18.08 -45.81
CA ARG A 167 41.85 -18.82 -47.07
C ARG A 167 42.05 -17.97 -48.32
N LYS A 168 41.71 -16.68 -48.24
CA LYS A 168 41.83 -15.73 -49.35
C LYS A 168 43.26 -15.23 -49.56
N LYS A 169 44.11 -15.31 -48.53
CA LYS A 169 45.56 -15.03 -48.63
C LYS A 169 46.36 -16.20 -49.20
N ASP A 170 45.86 -17.43 -49.02
CA ASP A 170 46.50 -18.65 -49.51
C ASP A 170 46.12 -19.03 -50.95
N ALA A 171 45.23 -18.26 -51.59
CA ALA A 171 44.76 -18.42 -52.98
C ALA A 171 45.29 -17.30 -53.87
#